data_AF-A0A9Q1F837-F1
#
_entry.id   AF-A0A9Q1F837-F1
#
_cell.length_a   1.000
_cell.length_b   1.000
_cell.length_c   1.000
_cell.angle_alpha   90.00
_cell.angle_beta   90.00
_cell.angle_gamma   90.00
#
_symmetry.space_group_name_H-M   'P 1'
#
loop_
_entity.id
_entity.type
_entity.pdbx_description
1 polymer ?
#
loop_
_entity_poly.entity_id
_entity_poly.type
_entity_poly.pdbx_seq_one_letter_code
_entity_poly.pdbx_strand_id
1 'polypeptide(L)'
;MLGALFLVILAFSYNVSASVFIRKDDAHVLLFRSRRANSGFLEELKRGNLERECIEEICDYEEAREVFEDDAQTKQFWMTYTGRDPCLDNPCKNNGTCIYMEKSYQCQCPEGFEGKYCQEVFEDTLKCLYLNGGCEHFCNGTGPWRKCSCAEGYALEDNGKECVAQVEYPCGKIPLLSVTNQTVQSDVRIVGGNHCTKGHCPWQVLLEHKGESLCGGVIVRPDWVITAAHCVHKRETTDLRVVTGEHDLSVQEGTEQRIPVAEVIAYQHYNAVSGDGDIALLRLQDPAVFSRFVAPVCLPESEFFARELSAVRFSTLSGWGGHTVGGNAPPPWPRPARLARPAQAGGSASFAGGVSAEERGGADLQYVLCGVPAGTSTRLQG
;
A
#
# COMPACT_ATOMS: atom_id res chain seq x y z
N MET A 1 -21.99 -17.67 99.30
CA MET A 1 -21.52 -16.85 98.17
C MET A 1 -20.39 -17.58 97.45
N LEU A 2 -20.69 -18.55 96.60
CA LEU A 2 -19.69 -19.38 95.88
C LEU A 2 -20.36 -20.13 94.72
N GLY A 3 -21.11 -19.43 93.85
CA GLY A 3 -21.92 -20.11 92.82
C GLY A 3 -22.43 -19.24 91.69
N ALA A 4 -21.75 -18.13 91.36
CA ALA A 4 -22.20 -17.23 90.29
C ALA A 4 -21.06 -16.61 89.47
N LEU A 5 -19.89 -17.25 89.42
CA LEU A 5 -18.73 -16.73 88.66
C LEU A 5 -18.11 -17.73 87.67
N PHE A 6 -18.84 -18.80 87.33
CA PHE A 6 -18.38 -19.82 86.36
C PHE A 6 -19.34 -20.03 85.18
N LEU A 7 -20.35 -19.17 85.00
CA LEU A 7 -21.34 -19.24 83.92
C LEU A 7 -21.39 -17.99 83.03
N VAL A 8 -20.30 -17.20 82.98
CA VAL A 8 -20.19 -16.04 82.07
C VAL A 8 -19.09 -16.24 81.00
N ILE A 9 -18.28 -17.30 81.09
CA ILE A 9 -17.19 -17.56 80.11
C ILE A 9 -17.60 -18.59 79.03
N LEU A 10 -18.86 -19.05 79.00
CA LEU A 10 -19.36 -20.01 77.99
C LEU A 10 -20.52 -19.50 77.13
N ALA A 11 -20.59 -18.19 76.86
CA ALA A 11 -21.62 -17.61 75.99
C ALA A 11 -21.11 -16.56 74.98
N PHE A 12 -19.81 -16.54 74.67
CA PHE A 12 -19.24 -15.67 73.64
C PHE A 12 -18.31 -16.42 72.66
N SER A 13 -18.75 -17.59 72.19
CA SER A 13 -18.24 -18.19 70.95
C SER A 13 -19.32 -18.18 69.88
N TYR A 14 -19.94 -17.00 69.66
CA TYR A 14 -20.56 -16.75 68.37
C TYR A 14 -19.44 -16.49 67.37
N ASN A 15 -19.24 -17.45 66.48
CA ASN A 15 -18.37 -17.32 65.32
C ASN A 15 -18.82 -16.13 64.47
N VAL A 16 -18.20 -14.97 64.65
CA VAL A 16 -18.18 -13.96 63.59
C VAL A 16 -17.15 -14.46 62.59
N SER A 17 -17.60 -15.30 61.66
CA SER A 17 -16.83 -15.59 60.46
C SER A 17 -16.94 -14.35 59.58
N ALA A 18 -16.10 -13.34 59.85
CA ALA A 18 -15.86 -12.29 58.87
C ALA A 18 -15.29 -12.99 57.63
N SER A 19 -15.97 -12.86 56.48
CA SER A 19 -15.43 -13.33 55.22
C SER A 19 -14.12 -12.58 54.98
N VAL A 20 -12.99 -13.27 55.12
CA VAL A 20 -11.64 -12.77 54.81
C VAL A 20 -11.46 -12.57 53.30
N PHE A 21 -12.43 -13.02 52.49
CA PHE A 21 -12.44 -12.90 51.05
C PHE A 21 -13.50 -11.89 50.58
N ILE A 22 -13.04 -10.90 49.81
CA ILE A 22 -13.86 -9.89 49.13
C ILE A 22 -14.17 -10.39 47.71
N ARG A 23 -15.35 -10.09 47.17
CA ARG A 23 -15.69 -10.44 45.77
C ARG A 23 -14.77 -9.71 44.80
N LYS A 24 -14.43 -10.34 43.67
CA LYS A 24 -13.53 -9.77 42.65
C LYS A 24 -13.89 -8.33 42.30
N ASP A 25 -15.18 -8.07 42.11
CA ASP A 25 -15.73 -6.76 41.71
C ASP A 25 -15.55 -5.69 42.80
N ASP A 26 -15.59 -6.09 44.08
CA ASP A 26 -15.48 -5.20 45.26
C ASP A 26 -14.02 -4.98 45.70
N ALA A 27 -13.08 -5.82 45.23
CA ALA A 27 -11.67 -5.76 45.62
C ALA A 27 -10.90 -4.58 45.01
N HIS A 28 -11.39 -4.03 43.89
CA HIS A 28 -10.82 -2.86 43.21
C HIS A 28 -10.87 -1.58 44.05
N VAL A 29 -11.73 -1.53 45.08
CA VAL A 29 -11.89 -0.38 45.99
C VAL A 29 -10.78 -0.33 47.05
N LEU A 30 -10.12 -1.46 47.36
CA LEU A 30 -9.12 -1.56 48.43
C LEU A 30 -7.69 -1.83 47.92
N LEU A 31 -7.54 -2.51 46.78
CA LEU A 31 -6.24 -2.80 46.17
C LEU A 31 -6.21 -2.23 44.76
N PHE A 32 -5.55 -1.08 44.59
CA PHE A 32 -5.16 -0.58 43.28
C PHE A 32 -4.01 -1.43 42.73
N ARG A 33 -4.35 -2.49 42.00
CA ARG A 33 -3.38 -3.23 41.19
C ARG A 33 -3.35 -2.58 39.80
N SER A 34 -2.20 -2.05 39.40
CA SER A 34 -2.00 -1.60 38.03
C SER A 34 -2.11 -2.79 37.07
N ARG A 35 -2.75 -2.61 35.91
CA ARG A 35 -2.68 -3.60 34.83
C ARG A 35 -1.22 -3.83 34.44
N ARG A 36 -0.87 -5.09 34.14
CA ARG A 36 0.45 -5.49 33.65
C ARG A 36 0.56 -5.35 32.14
N ALA A 37 -0.60 -5.27 31.49
CA ALA A 37 -0.79 -5.04 30.08
C ALA A 37 -0.61 -3.53 29.75
N ASN A 38 -0.22 -3.19 28.50
CA ASN A 38 0.17 -1.85 28.05
C ASN A 38 1.37 -1.27 28.82
N SER A 39 2.33 -2.13 29.17
CA SER A 39 3.49 -1.79 30.02
C SER A 39 4.65 -1.12 29.28
N GLY A 40 4.54 -0.90 27.95
CA GLY A 40 5.46 -0.09 27.14
C GLY A 40 6.10 -0.84 25.96
N PHE A 41 7.18 -0.26 25.40
CA PHE A 41 7.81 -0.58 24.10
C PHE A 41 8.30 -2.04 23.88
N LEU A 42 8.30 -2.91 24.89
CA LEU A 42 8.84 -4.29 24.80
C LEU A 42 7.83 -5.38 25.18
N GLU A 43 6.54 -5.05 25.21
CA GLU A 43 5.48 -5.99 25.61
C GLU A 43 5.37 -7.19 24.67
N GLU A 44 5.45 -6.95 23.36
CA GLU A 44 5.46 -7.94 22.28
C GLU A 44 6.64 -8.93 22.35
N LEU A 45 7.70 -8.60 23.08
CA LEU A 45 8.85 -9.51 23.25
C LEU A 45 8.67 -10.52 24.38
N LYS A 46 7.61 -10.37 25.18
CA LYS A 46 7.32 -11.26 26.31
C LYS A 46 6.50 -12.45 25.83
N ARG A 47 6.71 -13.63 26.44
CA ARG A 47 5.89 -14.81 26.15
C ARG A 47 4.40 -14.52 26.39
N GLY A 48 3.54 -15.02 25.50
CA GLY A 48 2.08 -14.90 25.61
C GLY A 48 1.58 -15.33 27.00
N ASN A 49 0.71 -14.52 27.60
CA ASN A 49 0.11 -14.81 28.90
C ASN A 49 -1.38 -14.46 28.89
N LEU A 50 -2.23 -15.47 29.08
CA LEU A 50 -3.69 -15.32 28.99
C LEU A 50 -4.25 -14.16 29.84
N GLU A 51 -3.75 -14.02 31.07
CA GLU A 51 -4.24 -12.99 31.98
C GLU A 51 -3.85 -11.58 31.50
N ARG A 52 -2.66 -11.41 30.92
CA ARG A 52 -2.19 -10.11 30.42
C ARG A 52 -2.80 -9.74 29.08
N GLU A 53 -2.69 -10.64 28.10
CA GLU A 53 -3.06 -10.34 26.71
C GLU A 53 -4.59 -10.36 26.50
N CYS A 54 -5.30 -11.32 27.10
CA CYS A 54 -6.72 -11.57 26.78
C CYS A 54 -7.69 -11.35 27.95
N ILE A 55 -7.23 -11.08 29.17
CA ILE A 55 -8.11 -10.82 30.33
C ILE A 55 -7.94 -9.39 30.83
N GLU A 56 -6.71 -8.91 31.02
CA GLU A 56 -6.40 -7.51 31.33
C GLU A 56 -6.50 -6.62 30.08
N GLU A 57 -6.36 -7.22 28.89
CA GLU A 57 -6.53 -6.63 27.56
C GLU A 57 -7.47 -7.43 26.66
N ILE A 58 -7.85 -6.81 25.55
CA ILE A 58 -8.60 -7.48 24.51
C ILE A 58 -7.59 -7.94 23.45
N CYS A 59 -7.40 -9.25 23.35
CA CYS A 59 -6.56 -9.85 22.33
C CYS A 59 -7.32 -10.24 21.06
N ASP A 60 -6.61 -10.35 19.93
CA ASP A 60 -7.07 -10.97 18.69
C ASP A 60 -6.79 -12.49 18.65
N TYR A 61 -7.18 -13.15 17.54
CA TYR A 61 -7.05 -14.61 17.43
C TYR A 61 -5.58 -15.06 17.42
N GLU A 62 -4.70 -14.24 16.83
CA GLU A 62 -3.29 -14.57 16.68
C GLU A 62 -2.56 -14.41 18.02
N GLU A 63 -2.86 -13.35 18.76
CA GLU A 63 -2.39 -13.18 20.14
C GLU A 63 -2.89 -14.30 21.05
N ALA A 64 -4.16 -14.73 20.92
CA ALA A 64 -4.67 -15.90 21.64
C ALA A 64 -3.92 -17.19 21.24
N ARG A 65 -3.56 -17.35 19.96
CA ARG A 65 -2.77 -18.49 19.46
C ARG A 65 -1.39 -18.51 20.07
N GLU A 66 -0.76 -17.35 20.26
CA GLU A 66 0.53 -17.22 20.93
C GLU A 66 0.48 -17.50 22.44
N VAL A 67 -0.67 -17.26 23.08
CA VAL A 67 -0.90 -17.59 24.50
C VAL A 67 -0.97 -19.11 24.73
N PHE A 68 -1.68 -19.84 23.88
CA PHE A 68 -1.91 -21.27 24.08
C PHE A 68 -0.89 -22.17 23.37
N GLU A 69 -0.22 -21.67 22.32
CA GLU A 69 0.70 -22.44 21.46
C GLU A 69 0.05 -23.74 20.91
N ASP A 70 -1.29 -23.83 20.90
CA ASP A 70 -2.10 -25.01 20.53
C ASP A 70 -3.42 -24.59 19.86
N ASP A 71 -3.66 -25.11 18.65
CA ASP A 71 -4.79 -24.70 17.81
C ASP A 71 -6.16 -25.12 18.38
N ALA A 72 -6.25 -26.27 19.04
CA ALA A 72 -7.51 -26.79 19.57
C ALA A 72 -7.96 -26.01 20.82
N GLN A 73 -7.03 -25.72 21.72
CA GLN A 73 -7.25 -24.90 22.91
C GLN A 73 -7.55 -23.46 22.54
N THR A 74 -6.80 -22.89 21.58
CA THR A 74 -7.06 -21.53 21.06
C THR A 74 -8.48 -21.43 20.53
N LYS A 75 -8.92 -22.40 19.71
CA LYS A 75 -10.27 -22.42 19.15
C LYS A 75 -11.35 -22.55 20.23
N GLN A 76 -11.13 -23.38 21.25
CA GLN A 76 -12.09 -23.56 22.34
C GLN A 76 -12.20 -22.31 23.22
N PHE A 77 -11.08 -21.66 23.52
CA PHE A 77 -11.04 -20.36 24.19
C PHE A 77 -11.76 -19.31 23.35
N TRP A 78 -11.43 -19.21 22.07
CA TRP A 78 -11.97 -18.18 21.15
C TRP A 78 -13.48 -18.24 21.01
N MET A 79 -14.06 -19.44 20.94
CA MET A 79 -15.51 -19.64 20.87
C MET A 79 -16.24 -19.14 22.12
N THR A 80 -15.58 -19.12 23.28
CA THR A 80 -16.13 -18.60 24.54
C THR A 80 -15.84 -17.11 24.69
N TYR A 81 -14.64 -16.69 24.30
CA TYR A 81 -14.13 -15.33 24.41
C TYR A 81 -14.89 -14.34 23.52
N THR A 82 -15.20 -14.72 22.27
CA THR A 82 -16.03 -13.93 21.34
C THR A 82 -17.48 -13.74 21.78
N GLY A 83 -17.96 -14.53 22.76
CA GLY A 83 -19.29 -14.40 23.36
C GLY A 83 -19.38 -13.35 24.48
N ARG A 84 -18.26 -12.73 24.88
CA ARG A 84 -18.23 -11.60 25.81
C ARG A 84 -18.40 -10.29 25.02
N ASP A 85 -19.24 -9.37 25.50
CA ASP A 85 -19.31 -8.01 24.96
C ASP A 85 -17.98 -7.27 25.22
N PRO A 86 -17.16 -6.99 24.19
CA PRO A 86 -15.87 -6.33 24.30
C PRO A 86 -15.98 -4.88 24.77
N CYS A 87 -17.17 -4.26 24.69
CA CYS A 87 -17.40 -2.89 25.14
C CYS A 87 -17.75 -2.77 26.63
N LEU A 88 -17.82 -3.88 27.38
CA LEU A 88 -18.06 -3.87 28.83
C LEU A 88 -16.98 -3.09 29.58
N ASP A 89 -15.72 -3.25 29.19
CA ASP A 89 -14.59 -2.44 29.65
C ASP A 89 -14.14 -1.60 28.46
N ASN A 90 -14.67 -0.36 28.32
CA ASN A 90 -14.45 0.49 27.15
C ASN A 90 -12.95 0.50 26.72
N PRO A 91 -12.59 -0.16 25.60
CA PRO A 91 -11.21 -0.28 25.15
C PRO A 91 -10.69 0.99 24.47
N CYS A 92 -11.60 1.89 24.07
CA CYS A 92 -11.28 3.11 23.36
C CYS A 92 -10.67 4.16 24.30
N LYS A 93 -9.45 4.59 24.00
CA LYS A 93 -8.73 5.65 24.71
C LYS A 93 -9.32 7.03 24.37
N ASN A 94 -8.84 8.06 25.08
CA ASN A 94 -9.14 9.47 24.81
C ASN A 94 -10.64 9.79 24.69
N ASN A 95 -11.47 9.13 25.50
CA ASN A 95 -12.93 9.30 25.50
C ASN A 95 -13.62 8.85 24.20
N GLY A 96 -13.04 7.88 23.48
CA GLY A 96 -13.67 7.19 22.36
C GLY A 96 -14.87 6.34 22.80
N THR A 97 -15.83 6.18 21.88
CA THR A 97 -17.04 5.39 22.12
C THR A 97 -16.87 3.99 21.50
N CYS A 98 -17.01 2.94 22.31
CA CYS A 98 -16.96 1.56 21.83
C CYS A 98 -18.32 1.13 21.27
N ILE A 99 -18.32 0.57 20.06
CA ILE A 99 -19.50 0.05 19.37
C ILE A 99 -19.30 -1.44 19.13
N TYR A 100 -20.10 -2.29 19.79
CA TYR A 100 -20.05 -3.74 19.60
C TYR A 100 -20.79 -4.17 18.33
N MET A 101 -20.16 -5.01 17.51
CA MET A 101 -20.63 -5.49 16.20
C MET A 101 -20.63 -7.04 16.16
N GLU A 102 -21.42 -7.67 17.03
CA GLU A 102 -21.71 -9.13 17.18
C GLU A 102 -20.51 -10.08 17.39
N LYS A 103 -19.41 -9.93 16.63
CA LYS A 103 -18.17 -10.71 16.71
C LYS A 103 -16.92 -9.84 16.85
N SER A 104 -17.06 -8.52 16.73
CA SER A 104 -15.97 -7.54 16.87
C SER A 104 -16.49 -6.26 17.53
N TYR A 105 -15.63 -5.27 17.73
CA TYR A 105 -16.01 -3.93 18.16
C TYR A 105 -15.24 -2.89 17.37
N GLN A 106 -15.74 -1.66 17.34
CA GLN A 106 -15.08 -0.52 16.73
C GLN A 106 -15.06 0.66 17.70
N CYS A 107 -13.94 1.36 17.75
CA CYS A 107 -13.84 2.62 18.47
C CYS A 107 -14.22 3.80 17.57
N GLN A 108 -15.24 4.55 17.96
CA GLN A 108 -15.54 5.86 17.40
C GLN A 108 -14.71 6.91 18.14
N CYS A 109 -13.69 7.43 17.48
CA CYS A 109 -12.76 8.40 18.07
C CYS A 109 -13.31 9.83 18.06
N PRO A 110 -13.06 10.61 19.13
CA PRO A 110 -13.40 12.02 19.15
C PRO A 110 -12.47 12.85 18.26
N GLU A 111 -12.86 14.09 18.00
CA GLU A 111 -12.10 15.00 17.14
C GLU A 111 -10.65 15.16 17.61
N GLY A 112 -9.70 15.03 16.69
CA GLY A 112 -8.28 15.10 16.96
C GLY A 112 -7.62 13.79 17.42
N PHE A 113 -8.36 12.67 17.45
CA PHE A 113 -7.82 11.36 17.82
C PHE A 113 -8.10 10.28 16.77
N GLU A 114 -7.15 9.35 16.64
CA GLU A 114 -7.26 8.23 15.70
C GLU A 114 -6.55 6.95 16.19
N GLY A 115 -6.59 5.91 15.35
CA GLY A 115 -6.08 4.57 15.65
C GLY A 115 -7.18 3.62 16.13
N LYS A 116 -6.88 2.31 16.12
CA LYS A 116 -7.82 1.23 16.51
C LYS A 116 -8.45 1.47 17.90
N TYR A 117 -7.72 2.11 18.80
CA TYR A 117 -8.16 2.42 20.16
C TYR A 117 -8.18 3.93 20.43
N CYS A 118 -8.21 4.79 19.41
CA CYS A 118 -8.18 6.26 19.57
C CYS A 118 -6.96 6.78 20.35
N GLN A 119 -5.84 6.06 20.31
CA GLN A 119 -4.64 6.37 21.09
C GLN A 119 -3.76 7.44 20.46
N GLU A 120 -3.89 7.69 19.16
CA GLU A 120 -3.05 8.62 18.41
C GLU A 120 -3.68 10.02 18.39
N VAL A 121 -2.88 11.06 18.56
CA VAL A 121 -3.31 12.46 18.37
C VAL A 121 -3.05 12.83 16.91
N PHE A 122 -4.09 13.20 16.18
CA PHE A 122 -4.00 13.60 14.78
C PHE A 122 -4.42 15.06 14.62
N GLU A 123 -3.51 15.89 14.10
CA GLU A 123 -3.81 17.28 13.79
C GLU A 123 -4.56 17.35 12.45
N ASP A 124 -5.89 17.34 12.52
CA ASP A 124 -6.80 17.23 11.37
C ASP A 124 -6.75 18.43 10.39
N THR A 125 -5.93 19.45 10.66
CA THR A 125 -5.77 20.61 9.78
C THR A 125 -5.03 20.28 8.48
N LEU A 126 -4.13 19.28 8.50
CA LEU A 126 -3.32 18.94 7.32
C LEU A 126 -3.87 17.76 6.52
N LYS A 127 -4.74 16.90 7.07
CA LYS A 127 -5.39 15.76 6.37
C LYS A 127 -4.42 14.99 5.46
N CYS A 128 -4.65 15.01 4.14
CA CYS A 128 -3.79 14.35 3.15
C CYS A 128 -2.57 15.17 2.71
N LEU A 129 -2.47 16.45 3.11
CA LEU A 129 -1.35 17.33 2.75
C LEU A 129 -0.05 16.97 3.49
N TYR A 130 -0.16 16.29 4.63
CA TYR A 130 0.98 15.86 5.41
C TYR A 130 1.14 14.34 5.30
N LEU A 131 2.25 13.90 4.69
CA LEU A 131 2.61 12.48 4.52
C LEU A 131 1.48 11.62 3.95
N ASN A 132 0.75 12.11 2.93
CA ASN A 132 -0.43 11.43 2.36
C ASN A 132 -1.50 11.06 3.43
N GLY A 133 -1.58 11.81 4.52
CA GLY A 133 -2.42 11.48 5.67
C GLY A 133 -2.09 10.14 6.31
N GLY A 134 -0.87 9.63 6.17
CA GLY A 134 -0.48 8.31 6.67
C GLY A 134 -1.14 7.13 5.95
N CYS A 135 -1.83 7.36 4.83
CA CYS A 135 -2.37 6.28 3.99
C CYS A 135 -1.24 5.66 3.16
N GLU A 136 -1.20 4.32 3.07
CA GLU A 136 -0.18 3.63 2.26
C GLU A 136 -0.36 3.90 0.76
N HIS A 137 -1.61 3.86 0.28
CA HIS A 137 -1.94 4.12 -1.12
C HIS A 137 -2.64 5.48 -1.29
N PHE A 138 -3.97 5.52 -1.21
CA PHE A 138 -4.72 6.72 -1.56
C PHE A 138 -5.32 7.39 -0.31
N CYS A 139 -5.35 8.73 -0.32
CA CYS A 139 -5.93 9.54 0.75
C CYS A 139 -6.96 10.52 0.20
N ASN A 140 -8.18 10.47 0.73
CA ASN A 140 -9.24 11.44 0.45
C ASN A 140 -9.46 12.36 1.65
N GLY A 141 -9.15 13.63 1.50
CA GLY A 141 -9.26 14.66 2.55
C GLY A 141 -10.43 15.64 2.37
N THR A 142 -11.33 15.37 1.42
CA THR A 142 -12.46 16.28 1.10
C THR A 142 -13.57 16.25 2.16
N GLY A 143 -13.64 15.17 2.93
CA GLY A 143 -14.59 14.99 4.01
C GLY A 143 -14.19 15.71 5.31
N PRO A 144 -15.06 15.63 6.34
CA PRO A 144 -14.74 16.08 7.70
C PRO A 144 -13.46 15.44 8.23
N TRP A 145 -13.28 14.13 8.03
CA TRP A 145 -12.04 13.40 8.31
C TRP A 145 -11.39 12.89 7.01
N ARG A 146 -10.08 12.61 7.04
CA ARG A 146 -9.41 11.91 5.93
C ARG A 146 -9.79 10.44 5.89
N LYS A 147 -9.86 9.85 4.70
CA LYS A 147 -10.13 8.43 4.50
C LYS A 147 -9.07 7.81 3.59
N CYS A 148 -8.49 6.69 4.02
CA CYS A 148 -7.58 5.92 3.19
C CYS A 148 -8.33 4.91 2.31
N SER A 149 -7.78 4.64 1.13
CA SER A 149 -8.23 3.59 0.22
C SER A 149 -7.04 2.94 -0.48
N CYS A 150 -7.25 1.73 -1.00
CA CYS A 150 -6.18 0.91 -1.59
C CYS A 150 -6.36 0.71 -3.09
N ALA A 151 -5.24 0.42 -3.78
CA ALA A 151 -5.23 0.03 -5.18
C ALA A 151 -5.93 -1.33 -5.42
N GLU A 152 -6.26 -1.61 -6.67
CA GLU A 152 -6.90 -2.88 -7.06
C GLU A 152 -6.03 -4.09 -6.65
N GLY A 153 -6.65 -5.09 -6.03
CA GLY A 153 -5.96 -6.25 -5.47
C GLY A 153 -5.46 -6.08 -4.04
N TYR A 154 -5.76 -4.96 -3.38
CA TYR A 154 -5.42 -4.70 -1.98
C TYR A 154 -6.68 -4.39 -1.15
N ALA A 155 -6.64 -4.74 0.13
CA ALA A 155 -7.65 -4.37 1.12
C ALA A 155 -7.04 -3.48 2.20
N LEU A 156 -7.83 -2.52 2.68
CA LEU A 156 -7.44 -1.66 3.80
C LEU A 156 -7.49 -2.48 5.08
N GLU A 157 -6.42 -2.40 5.86
CA GLU A 157 -6.32 -3.08 7.15
C GLU A 157 -7.15 -2.37 8.24
N ASP A 158 -7.34 -3.03 9.38
CA ASP A 158 -8.13 -2.55 10.53
C ASP A 158 -7.58 -1.24 11.14
N ASN A 159 -6.30 -0.94 10.94
CA ASN A 159 -5.71 0.35 11.32
C ASN A 159 -6.22 1.52 10.46
N GLY A 160 -6.92 1.25 9.35
CA GLY A 160 -7.48 2.23 8.45
C GLY A 160 -6.44 2.98 7.61
N LYS A 161 -5.19 2.49 7.51
CA LYS A 161 -4.05 3.15 6.87
C LYS A 161 -3.28 2.24 5.90
N GLU A 162 -3.02 1.01 6.31
CA GLU A 162 -2.21 0.04 5.57
C GLU A 162 -3.03 -0.77 4.56
N CYS A 163 -2.39 -1.18 3.46
CA CYS A 163 -2.99 -1.86 2.34
C CYS A 163 -2.37 -3.23 2.11
N VAL A 164 -3.10 -4.29 2.49
CA VAL A 164 -2.64 -5.67 2.40
C VAL A 164 -3.11 -6.32 1.11
N ALA A 165 -2.18 -6.92 0.36
CA ALA A 165 -2.49 -7.63 -0.88
C ALA A 165 -3.43 -8.81 -0.65
N GLN A 166 -4.48 -8.92 -1.47
CA GLN A 166 -5.50 -9.97 -1.40
C GLN A 166 -5.43 -10.98 -2.53
N VAL A 167 -4.52 -10.76 -3.49
CA VAL A 167 -4.33 -11.58 -4.68
C VAL A 167 -2.87 -11.99 -4.79
N GLU A 168 -2.60 -13.11 -5.48
CA GLU A 168 -1.24 -13.65 -5.65
C GLU A 168 -0.31 -12.69 -6.41
N TYR A 169 -0.86 -11.97 -7.40
CA TYR A 169 -0.13 -11.02 -8.24
C TYR A 169 -0.77 -9.64 -8.15
N PRO A 170 -0.60 -8.92 -7.03
CA PRO A 170 -1.18 -7.59 -6.86
C PRO A 170 -0.44 -6.58 -7.75
N CYS A 171 -1.12 -5.50 -8.12
CA CYS A 171 -0.50 -4.50 -8.97
C CYS A 171 0.76 -3.89 -8.33
N GLY A 172 1.73 -3.50 -9.16
CA GLY A 172 2.91 -2.75 -8.72
C GLY A 172 3.94 -3.55 -7.90
N LYS A 173 3.73 -4.85 -7.64
CA LYS A 173 4.74 -5.72 -7.02
C LYS A 173 5.48 -6.51 -8.08
N ILE A 174 6.79 -6.71 -7.85
CA ILE A 174 7.63 -7.59 -8.65
C ILE A 174 7.60 -8.97 -7.99
N PRO A 175 6.98 -10.00 -8.60
CA PRO A 175 6.79 -11.28 -7.93
C PRO A 175 8.12 -11.97 -7.57
N LEU A 176 9.14 -11.85 -8.43
CA LEU A 176 10.45 -12.47 -8.19
C LEU A 176 11.18 -11.88 -6.98
N LEU A 177 11.00 -10.59 -6.69
CA LEU A 177 11.59 -9.95 -5.51
C LEU A 177 10.84 -10.31 -4.23
N SER A 178 9.54 -10.61 -4.34
CA SER A 178 8.68 -10.96 -3.20
C SER A 178 9.01 -12.36 -2.65
N VAL A 179 9.48 -13.29 -3.50
CA VAL A 179 9.86 -14.67 -3.10
C VAL A 179 11.21 -14.72 -2.39
N THR A 180 12.12 -13.77 -2.65
CA THR A 180 13.46 -13.70 -2.01
C THR A 180 13.45 -13.17 -0.57
N ASN A 181 12.29 -12.74 -0.06
CA ASN A 181 12.14 -12.15 1.28
C ASN A 181 12.15 -13.16 2.44
N GLN A 182 12.65 -14.38 2.27
CA GLN A 182 13.03 -15.23 3.41
C GLN A 182 14.51 -15.17 3.78
N THR A 183 15.38 -14.48 3.01
CA THR A 183 16.80 -14.35 3.43
C THR A 183 17.48 -13.02 3.24
N VAL A 184 16.99 -12.04 2.47
CA VAL A 184 17.63 -10.72 2.42
C VAL A 184 16.61 -9.62 2.15
N GLN A 185 16.22 -8.90 3.20
CA GLN A 185 15.65 -7.56 3.10
C GLN A 185 16.75 -6.63 2.57
N SER A 186 16.94 -6.61 1.26
CA SER A 186 17.73 -5.58 0.60
C SER A 186 16.79 -4.83 -0.33
N ASP A 187 16.65 -3.53 -0.08
CA ASP A 187 16.22 -2.55 -1.05
C ASP A 187 16.91 -2.81 -2.40
N VAL A 188 16.27 -3.57 -3.28
CA VAL A 188 16.72 -3.69 -4.67
C VAL A 188 16.23 -2.45 -5.40
N ARG A 189 16.79 -1.30 -5.02
CA ARG A 189 16.66 -0.06 -5.77
C ARG A 189 17.62 -0.14 -6.95
N ILE A 190 17.15 -0.64 -8.09
CA ILE A 190 17.92 -0.64 -9.33
C ILE A 190 18.06 0.81 -9.80
N VAL A 191 19.14 1.48 -9.39
CA VAL A 191 19.51 2.81 -9.87
C VAL A 191 20.67 2.67 -10.84
N GLY A 192 20.46 3.05 -12.10
CA GLY A 192 21.54 3.13 -13.11
C GLY A 192 21.88 1.81 -13.83
N GLY A 193 21.03 0.79 -13.74
CA GLY A 193 21.13 -0.39 -14.61
C GLY A 193 20.68 -0.05 -16.04
N ASN A 194 21.43 -0.50 -17.05
CA ASN A 194 21.08 -0.37 -18.47
C ASN A 194 20.26 -1.57 -18.99
N HIS A 195 19.85 -2.48 -18.11
CA HIS A 195 19.20 -3.74 -18.47
C HIS A 195 18.19 -4.14 -17.37
N CYS A 196 16.93 -4.37 -17.74
CA CYS A 196 15.93 -4.93 -16.85
C CYS A 196 16.06 -6.45 -16.87
N THR A 197 16.54 -7.05 -15.79
CA THR A 197 16.64 -8.51 -15.64
C THR A 197 15.29 -9.19 -15.84
N LYS A 198 15.29 -10.40 -16.41
CA LYS A 198 14.07 -11.17 -16.67
C LYS A 198 13.12 -11.17 -15.45
N GLY A 199 11.86 -10.79 -15.69
CA GLY A 199 10.80 -10.71 -14.69
C GLY A 199 10.86 -9.53 -13.71
N HIS A 200 11.79 -8.58 -13.86
CA HIS A 200 11.84 -7.37 -13.02
C HIS A 200 10.96 -6.23 -13.56
N CYS A 201 10.46 -6.35 -14.79
CA CYS A 201 9.50 -5.44 -15.41
C CYS A 201 8.24 -6.20 -15.85
N PRO A 202 7.51 -6.86 -14.91
CA PRO A 202 6.48 -7.85 -15.25
C PRO A 202 5.21 -7.26 -15.90
N TRP A 203 5.04 -5.94 -15.82
CA TRP A 203 3.96 -5.21 -16.49
C TRP A 203 4.29 -4.81 -17.94
N GLN A 204 5.55 -4.94 -18.36
CA GLN A 204 5.97 -4.56 -19.70
C GLN A 204 5.33 -5.50 -20.73
N VAL A 205 4.72 -4.93 -21.77
CA VAL A 205 4.23 -5.70 -22.91
C VAL A 205 4.80 -5.18 -24.21
N LEU A 206 4.95 -6.08 -25.18
CA LEU A 206 5.27 -5.78 -26.58
C LEU A 206 3.97 -5.79 -27.39
N LEU A 207 3.76 -4.76 -28.19
CA LEU A 207 2.73 -4.73 -29.22
C LEU A 207 3.35 -5.17 -30.54
N GLU A 208 2.80 -6.22 -31.14
CA GLU A 208 3.16 -6.70 -32.48
C GLU A 208 2.10 -6.28 -33.50
N HIS A 209 2.53 -5.99 -34.73
CA HIS A 209 1.66 -5.77 -35.89
C HIS A 209 2.11 -6.64 -37.05
N LYS A 210 1.24 -7.52 -37.53
CA LYS A 210 1.55 -8.51 -38.59
C LYS A 210 2.76 -9.40 -38.28
N GLY A 211 3.01 -9.67 -37.00
CA GLY A 211 4.13 -10.48 -36.53
C GLY A 211 5.45 -9.73 -36.37
N GLU A 212 5.47 -8.41 -36.56
CA GLU A 212 6.65 -7.57 -36.34
C GLU A 212 6.50 -6.73 -35.06
N SER A 213 7.60 -6.57 -34.31
CA SER A 213 7.68 -5.74 -33.11
C SER A 213 7.39 -4.26 -33.43
N LEU A 214 6.31 -3.72 -32.88
CA LEU A 214 5.84 -2.38 -33.20
C LEU A 214 6.11 -1.36 -32.08
N CYS A 215 5.54 -1.56 -30.90
CA CYS A 215 5.57 -0.63 -29.78
C CYS A 215 5.65 -1.37 -28.44
N GLY A 216 5.90 -0.63 -27.35
CA GLY A 216 5.67 -1.12 -26.00
C GLY A 216 4.28 -0.75 -25.48
N GLY A 217 3.90 -1.33 -24.35
CA GLY A 217 2.75 -0.94 -23.55
C GLY A 217 2.87 -1.44 -22.12
N VAL A 218 1.81 -1.28 -21.34
CA VAL A 218 1.70 -1.84 -19.98
C VAL A 218 0.41 -2.60 -19.77
N ILE A 219 0.50 -3.76 -19.11
CA ILE A 219 -0.67 -4.48 -18.63
C ILE A 219 -1.14 -3.88 -17.29
N VAL A 220 -2.42 -3.54 -17.21
CA VAL A 220 -3.06 -2.93 -16.04
C VAL A 220 -4.12 -3.82 -15.40
N ARG A 221 -4.71 -4.71 -16.20
CA ARG A 221 -5.61 -5.79 -15.78
C ARG A 221 -5.39 -7.02 -16.67
N PRO A 222 -5.86 -8.22 -16.30
CA PRO A 222 -5.64 -9.43 -17.11
C PRO A 222 -6.03 -9.26 -18.58
N ASP A 223 -7.07 -8.49 -18.86
CA ASP A 223 -7.63 -8.26 -20.19
C ASP A 223 -7.40 -6.84 -20.74
N TRP A 224 -6.61 -5.99 -20.06
CA TRP A 224 -6.39 -4.59 -20.47
C TRP A 224 -4.94 -4.15 -20.48
N VAL A 225 -4.58 -3.49 -21.58
CA VAL A 225 -3.26 -2.90 -21.81
C VAL A 225 -3.41 -1.43 -22.19
N ILE A 226 -2.51 -0.60 -21.68
CA ILE A 226 -2.34 0.80 -22.08
C ILE A 226 -1.16 0.90 -23.05
N THR A 227 -1.34 1.66 -24.13
CA THR A 227 -0.30 1.98 -25.13
C THR A 227 -0.51 3.40 -25.65
N ALA A 228 0.40 3.89 -26.48
CA ALA A 228 0.23 5.15 -27.20
C ALA A 228 -0.79 5.02 -28.36
N ALA A 229 -1.51 6.09 -28.65
CA ALA A 229 -2.49 6.11 -29.75
C ALA A 229 -1.81 6.02 -31.13
N HIS A 230 -0.63 6.60 -31.31
CA HIS A 230 0.13 6.54 -32.56
C HIS A 230 0.54 5.10 -32.93
N CYS A 231 0.68 4.22 -31.93
CA CYS A 231 0.97 2.79 -32.12
C CYS A 231 -0.20 2.03 -32.73
N VAL A 232 -1.44 2.53 -32.61
CA VAL A 232 -2.65 1.83 -33.07
C VAL A 232 -3.42 2.62 -34.13
N HIS A 233 -3.10 3.90 -34.30
CA HIS A 233 -3.74 4.76 -35.28
C HIS A 233 -3.60 4.19 -36.69
N LYS A 234 -4.72 4.09 -37.41
CA LYS A 234 -4.83 3.56 -38.78
C LYS A 234 -4.29 2.12 -38.93
N ARG A 235 -4.39 1.30 -37.88
CA ARG A 235 -4.06 -0.13 -37.93
C ARG A 235 -5.30 -0.97 -37.67
N GLU A 236 -5.39 -2.09 -38.38
CA GLU A 236 -6.49 -3.03 -38.20
C GLU A 236 -6.30 -3.84 -36.92
N THR A 237 -7.38 -4.02 -36.16
CA THR A 237 -7.33 -4.73 -34.87
C THR A 237 -6.89 -6.18 -35.04
N THR A 238 -7.28 -6.82 -36.15
CA THR A 238 -6.92 -8.22 -36.47
C THR A 238 -5.43 -8.45 -36.70
N ASP A 239 -4.69 -7.38 -37.01
CA ASP A 239 -3.25 -7.46 -37.26
C ASP A 239 -2.44 -7.29 -35.97
N LEU A 240 -3.09 -6.92 -34.85
CA LEU A 240 -2.44 -6.60 -33.58
C LEU A 240 -2.43 -7.80 -32.62
N ARG A 241 -1.28 -7.99 -31.96
CA ARG A 241 -1.11 -8.94 -30.86
C ARG A 241 -0.34 -8.27 -29.73
N VAL A 242 -0.71 -8.58 -28.50
CA VAL A 242 0.05 -8.20 -27.31
C VAL A 242 0.87 -9.41 -26.87
N VAL A 243 2.14 -9.19 -26.57
CA VAL A 243 3.04 -10.18 -26.00
C VAL A 243 3.40 -9.76 -24.57
N THR A 244 2.98 -10.55 -23.59
CA THR A 244 3.36 -10.38 -22.18
C THR A 244 4.46 -11.38 -21.81
N GLY A 245 5.26 -11.09 -20.77
CA GLY A 245 6.31 -12.03 -20.30
C GLY A 245 7.53 -12.15 -21.22
N GLU A 246 7.64 -11.26 -22.20
CA GLU A 246 8.77 -11.10 -23.11
C GLU A 246 9.93 -10.38 -22.42
N HIS A 247 11.17 -10.76 -22.74
CA HIS A 247 12.38 -10.12 -22.22
C HIS A 247 13.46 -10.02 -23.29
N ASP A 248 13.85 -11.12 -23.93
CA ASP A 248 14.80 -11.14 -25.05
C ASP A 248 14.12 -11.41 -26.41
N LEU A 249 13.91 -10.35 -27.19
CA LEU A 249 13.28 -10.39 -28.51
C LEU A 249 13.97 -11.31 -29.54
N SER A 250 15.20 -11.75 -29.27
CA SER A 250 15.95 -12.63 -30.17
C SER A 250 15.64 -14.13 -29.99
N VAL A 251 14.98 -14.50 -28.89
CA VAL A 251 14.72 -15.89 -28.52
C VAL A 251 13.30 -16.07 -27.99
N GLN A 252 12.76 -17.28 -28.16
CA GLN A 252 11.54 -17.67 -27.47
C GLN A 252 11.93 -18.32 -26.14
N GLU A 253 11.67 -17.67 -25.01
CA GLU A 253 12.10 -18.15 -23.70
C GLU A 253 11.05 -19.04 -23.01
N GLY A 254 9.84 -19.10 -23.56
CA GLY A 254 8.72 -19.91 -23.05
C GLY A 254 7.89 -19.22 -21.96
N THR A 255 8.22 -17.96 -21.62
CA THR A 255 7.45 -17.13 -20.69
C THR A 255 6.45 -16.21 -21.42
N GLU A 256 6.57 -16.11 -22.74
CA GLU A 256 5.80 -15.19 -23.56
C GLU A 256 4.38 -15.69 -23.78
N GLN A 257 3.40 -14.79 -23.61
CA GLN A 257 2.01 -15.04 -23.98
C GLN A 257 1.62 -14.10 -25.11
N ARG A 258 1.40 -14.64 -26.31
CA ARG A 258 0.94 -13.88 -27.47
C ARG A 258 -0.58 -13.93 -27.56
N ILE A 259 -1.22 -12.79 -27.31
CA ILE A 259 -2.67 -12.69 -27.15
C ILE A 259 -3.23 -11.74 -28.22
N PRO A 260 -4.23 -12.15 -29.01
CA PRO A 260 -4.89 -11.26 -29.97
C PRO A 260 -5.60 -10.09 -29.28
N VAL A 261 -5.66 -8.95 -29.95
CA VAL A 261 -6.44 -7.79 -29.49
C VAL A 261 -7.89 -7.94 -29.96
N ALA A 262 -8.85 -7.81 -29.05
CA ALA A 262 -10.28 -7.83 -29.37
C ALA A 262 -10.81 -6.45 -29.74
N GLU A 263 -10.32 -5.40 -29.08
CA GLU A 263 -10.80 -4.03 -29.28
C GLU A 263 -9.69 -3.01 -29.04
N VAL A 264 -9.64 -1.99 -29.90
CA VAL A 264 -8.74 -0.84 -29.78
C VAL A 264 -9.58 0.40 -29.47
N ILE A 265 -9.27 1.05 -28.35
CA ILE A 265 -9.94 2.28 -27.90
C ILE A 265 -8.88 3.39 -27.83
N ALA A 266 -8.65 4.07 -28.95
CA ALA A 266 -7.80 5.26 -28.97
C ALA A 266 -8.56 6.48 -28.41
N TYR A 267 -7.85 7.38 -27.73
CA TYR A 267 -8.47 8.60 -27.22
C TYR A 267 -9.06 9.44 -28.36
N GLN A 268 -10.32 9.85 -28.20
CA GLN A 268 -11.10 10.48 -29.27
C GLN A 268 -10.52 11.83 -29.75
N HIS A 269 -9.74 12.51 -28.92
CA HIS A 269 -9.09 13.78 -29.25
C HIS A 269 -7.61 13.62 -29.61
N TYR A 270 -7.15 12.40 -29.92
CA TYR A 270 -5.80 12.18 -30.42
C TYR A 270 -5.56 12.96 -31.70
N ASN A 271 -4.51 13.78 -31.72
CA ASN A 271 -4.09 14.55 -32.87
C ASN A 271 -2.71 14.06 -33.36
N ALA A 272 -2.70 13.34 -34.48
CA ALA A 272 -1.48 12.80 -35.07
C ALA A 272 -0.46 13.86 -35.54
N VAL A 273 -0.86 15.13 -35.67
CA VAL A 273 0.04 16.22 -36.07
C VAL A 273 0.73 16.84 -34.85
N SER A 274 0.00 17.09 -33.77
CA SER A 274 0.56 17.70 -32.55
C SER A 274 1.11 16.68 -31.55
N GLY A 275 0.68 15.43 -31.63
CA GLY A 275 0.94 14.41 -30.60
C GLY A 275 0.00 14.53 -29.38
N ASP A 276 -0.95 15.47 -29.39
CA ASP A 276 -1.86 15.65 -28.26
C ASP A 276 -2.77 14.43 -28.09
N GLY A 277 -2.97 14.01 -26.84
CA GLY A 277 -3.87 12.91 -26.51
C GLY A 277 -3.38 11.54 -26.99
N ASP A 278 -2.06 11.32 -27.03
CA ASP A 278 -1.42 10.09 -27.49
C ASP A 278 -1.56 8.91 -26.52
N ILE A 279 -2.78 8.47 -26.26
CA ILE A 279 -3.10 7.34 -25.38
C ILE A 279 -4.20 6.46 -25.96
N ALA A 280 -4.04 5.14 -25.81
CA ALA A 280 -5.00 4.15 -26.23
C ALA A 280 -5.09 2.98 -25.23
N LEU A 281 -6.27 2.39 -25.16
CA LEU A 281 -6.53 1.15 -24.45
C LEU A 281 -6.71 0.00 -25.43
N LEU A 282 -6.14 -1.14 -25.10
CA LEU A 282 -6.31 -2.39 -25.80
C LEU A 282 -7.03 -3.37 -24.89
N ARG A 283 -8.15 -3.91 -25.36
CA ARG A 283 -8.83 -5.03 -24.72
C ARG A 283 -8.36 -6.32 -25.38
N LEU A 284 -7.88 -7.25 -24.59
CA LEU A 284 -7.38 -8.55 -25.07
C LEU A 284 -8.55 -9.50 -25.37
N GLN A 285 -8.35 -10.41 -26.32
CA GLN A 285 -9.33 -11.45 -26.65
C GLN A 285 -9.48 -12.47 -25.52
N ASP A 286 -8.36 -12.87 -24.92
CA ASP A 286 -8.30 -13.74 -23.76
C ASP A 286 -7.50 -13.05 -22.65
N PRO A 287 -7.86 -13.25 -21.36
CA PRO A 287 -7.10 -12.66 -20.26
C PRO A 287 -5.69 -13.27 -20.19
N ALA A 288 -4.69 -12.41 -20.00
CA ALA A 288 -3.32 -12.84 -19.72
C ALA A 288 -3.25 -13.60 -18.39
N VAL A 289 -2.47 -14.67 -18.36
CA VAL A 289 -2.22 -15.46 -17.15
C VAL A 289 -1.10 -14.80 -16.37
N PHE A 290 -1.42 -14.24 -15.21
CA PHE A 290 -0.41 -13.69 -14.32
C PHE A 290 0.52 -14.78 -13.79
N SER A 291 1.79 -14.42 -13.66
CA SER A 291 2.87 -15.31 -13.27
C SER A 291 4.02 -14.49 -12.68
N ARG A 292 5.13 -15.15 -12.35
CA ARG A 292 6.32 -14.45 -11.87
C ARG A 292 6.94 -13.48 -12.90
N PHE A 293 6.54 -13.59 -14.17
CA PHE A 293 7.03 -12.77 -15.28
C PHE A 293 5.95 -11.84 -15.84
N VAL A 294 4.69 -11.96 -15.39
CA VAL A 294 3.55 -11.17 -15.88
C VAL A 294 2.71 -10.73 -14.69
N ALA A 295 2.68 -9.42 -14.42
CA ALA A 295 1.91 -8.83 -13.32
C ALA A 295 1.52 -7.39 -13.68
N PRO A 296 0.37 -6.87 -13.21
CA PRO A 296 -0.12 -5.57 -13.63
C PRO A 296 0.61 -4.42 -12.93
N VAL A 297 0.66 -3.25 -13.58
CA VAL A 297 1.06 -1.99 -12.93
C VAL A 297 -0.14 -1.33 -12.26
N CYS A 298 0.07 -0.67 -11.12
CA CYS A 298 -1.01 0.06 -10.45
C CYS A 298 -1.34 1.35 -11.20
N LEU A 299 -2.64 1.68 -11.26
CA LEU A 299 -3.11 2.97 -11.75
C LEU A 299 -3.35 3.91 -10.55
N PRO A 300 -2.71 5.08 -10.51
CA PRO A 300 -2.91 6.03 -9.42
C PRO A 300 -4.19 6.85 -9.60
N GLU A 301 -4.76 7.31 -8.49
CA GLU A 301 -5.77 8.37 -8.52
C GLU A 301 -5.15 9.72 -8.92
N SER A 302 -5.91 10.57 -9.60
CA SER A 302 -5.41 11.85 -10.12
C SER A 302 -4.86 12.77 -9.03
N GLU A 303 -5.51 12.82 -7.87
CA GLU A 303 -5.06 13.67 -6.75
C GLU A 303 -3.79 13.13 -6.10
N PHE A 304 -3.72 11.82 -5.90
CA PHE A 304 -2.53 11.14 -5.39
C PHE A 304 -1.34 11.34 -6.33
N PHE A 305 -1.55 11.20 -7.64
CA PHE A 305 -0.51 11.47 -8.63
C PHE A 305 0.02 12.91 -8.52
N ALA A 306 -0.90 13.89 -8.49
CA ALA A 306 -0.53 15.31 -8.48
C ALA A 306 0.24 15.71 -7.22
N ARG A 307 -0.02 15.06 -6.07
CA ARG A 307 0.59 15.41 -4.78
C ARG A 307 1.83 14.59 -4.45
N GLU A 308 1.75 13.29 -4.61
CA GLU A 308 2.76 12.34 -4.11
C GLU A 308 3.69 11.91 -5.24
N LEU A 309 3.15 11.46 -6.37
CA LEU A 309 3.97 10.89 -7.45
C LEU A 309 4.67 11.96 -8.30
N SER A 310 4.08 13.14 -8.47
CA SER A 310 4.68 14.25 -9.20
C SER A 310 5.95 14.80 -8.54
N ALA A 311 6.06 14.63 -7.22
CA ALA A 311 7.19 15.06 -6.40
C ALA A 311 8.32 14.00 -6.34
N VAL A 312 8.10 12.80 -6.89
CA VAL A 312 9.10 11.73 -6.87
C VAL A 312 10.30 12.12 -7.71
N ARG A 313 11.49 12.03 -7.10
CA ARG A 313 12.75 12.47 -7.71
C ARG A 313 13.25 11.56 -8.84
N PHE A 314 12.89 10.27 -8.80
CA PHE A 314 13.42 9.27 -9.73
C PHE A 314 12.31 8.40 -10.27
N SER A 315 12.25 8.29 -11.59
CA SER A 315 11.33 7.39 -12.29
C SER A 315 12.11 6.28 -13.00
N THR A 316 11.49 5.13 -13.13
CA THR A 316 12.03 4.01 -13.90
C THR A 316 11.44 4.00 -15.30
N LEU A 317 12.29 3.78 -16.30
CA LEU A 317 11.88 3.66 -17.70
C LEU A 317 12.30 2.27 -18.21
N SER A 318 11.35 1.55 -18.81
CA SER A 318 11.58 0.24 -19.43
C SER A 318 11.02 0.18 -20.85
N GLY A 319 11.67 -0.62 -21.70
CA GLY A 319 11.28 -0.84 -23.09
C GLY A 319 12.43 -1.40 -23.93
N TRP A 320 12.14 -1.78 -25.17
CA TRP A 320 13.11 -2.38 -26.09
C TRP A 320 13.74 -1.39 -27.11
N GLY A 321 13.38 -0.10 -27.04
CA GLY A 321 14.00 0.95 -27.84
C GLY A 321 13.97 0.70 -29.37
N GLY A 322 15.07 1.03 -30.06
CA GLY A 322 15.20 0.96 -31.54
C GLY A 322 15.05 -0.43 -32.17
N HIS A 323 14.75 -1.47 -31.39
CA HIS A 323 14.37 -2.81 -31.87
C HIS A 323 12.87 -2.93 -32.20
N THR A 324 12.10 -1.87 -31.96
CA THR A 324 10.69 -1.76 -32.38
C THR A 324 10.55 -0.73 -33.50
N VAL A 325 9.69 -1.01 -34.49
CA VAL A 325 9.53 -0.14 -35.69
C VAL A 325 8.92 1.24 -35.35
N GLY A 326 8.31 1.41 -34.18
CA GLY A 326 7.92 2.71 -33.62
C GLY A 326 9.07 3.53 -33.00
N GLY A 327 10.34 3.19 -33.28
CA GLY A 327 11.55 3.82 -32.75
C GLY A 327 11.70 5.31 -33.08
N ASN A 328 11.97 6.14 -32.07
CA ASN A 328 12.65 7.42 -32.25
C ASN A 328 14.08 7.15 -32.74
N ALA A 329 14.36 7.38 -34.03
CA ALA A 329 15.74 7.52 -34.47
C ALA A 329 16.36 8.67 -33.67
N PRO A 330 17.50 8.49 -32.96
CA PRO A 330 18.14 9.60 -32.30
C PRO A 330 18.45 10.67 -33.36
N PRO A 331 18.18 11.97 -33.10
CA PRO A 331 18.69 13.01 -33.99
C PRO A 331 20.20 12.82 -34.13
N PRO A 332 20.80 13.15 -35.28
CA PRO A 332 22.25 13.05 -35.47
C PRO A 332 22.95 14.09 -34.61
N TRP A 333 23.08 13.82 -33.30
CA TRP A 333 23.89 14.61 -32.41
C TRP A 333 25.36 14.20 -32.61
N PRO A 334 26.27 15.15 -32.93
CA PRO A 334 27.69 14.84 -32.91
C PRO A 334 28.09 14.45 -31.49
N ARG A 335 28.89 13.38 -31.36
CA ARG A 335 29.43 12.91 -30.08
C ARG A 335 30.03 14.09 -29.31
N PRO A 336 29.74 14.28 -28.01
CA PRO A 336 30.37 15.35 -27.25
C PRO A 336 31.89 15.10 -27.23
N ALA A 337 32.65 16.08 -27.72
CA ALA A 337 34.09 16.12 -27.52
C ALA A 337 34.36 16.09 -26.00
N ARG A 338 35.35 15.30 -25.58
CA ARG A 338 35.86 15.31 -24.20
C ARG A 338 36.26 16.74 -23.83
N LEU A 339 35.42 17.41 -23.04
CA LEU A 339 35.80 18.65 -22.39
C LEU A 339 36.78 18.32 -21.26
N ALA A 340 38.03 18.71 -21.45
CA ALA A 340 39.05 18.70 -20.41
C ALA A 340 38.60 19.60 -19.25
N ARG A 341 38.75 19.11 -18.01
CA ARG A 341 38.51 19.87 -16.79
C ARG A 341 39.47 21.07 -16.72
N PRO A 342 38.99 22.32 -16.51
CA PRO A 342 39.83 23.37 -15.96
C PRO A 342 39.85 23.27 -14.43
N ALA A 343 40.96 23.75 -13.88
CA ALA A 343 41.35 23.67 -12.48
C ALA A 343 40.48 24.51 -11.53
N GLN A 344 40.51 24.12 -10.25
CA GLN A 344 39.89 24.81 -9.13
C GLN A 344 40.33 26.28 -9.02
N ALA A 345 39.37 27.17 -8.80
CA ALA A 345 39.59 28.44 -8.12
C ALA A 345 38.38 28.71 -7.21
N GLY A 346 38.67 28.97 -5.92
CA GLY A 346 37.67 29.23 -4.89
C GLY A 346 36.99 30.58 -5.05
N GLY A 347 35.74 30.65 -4.58
CA GLY A 347 34.96 31.88 -4.46
C GLY A 347 33.59 31.58 -3.87
N SER A 348 33.37 32.00 -2.64
CA SER A 348 32.08 32.00 -1.97
C SER A 348 31.14 33.04 -2.60
N ALA A 349 29.98 32.60 -3.09
CA ALA A 349 28.86 33.47 -3.43
C ALA A 349 27.54 32.76 -3.15
N SER A 350 26.76 33.32 -2.22
CA SER A 350 25.33 33.03 -2.08
C SER A 350 24.58 33.56 -3.30
N PHE A 351 23.74 32.74 -3.91
CA PHE A 351 22.69 33.21 -4.83
C PHE A 351 21.39 32.46 -4.57
N ALA A 352 20.39 33.22 -4.13
CA ALA A 352 18.99 32.92 -4.37
C ALA A 352 18.69 33.12 -5.87
N GLY A 353 17.90 32.24 -6.46
CA GLY A 353 17.47 32.38 -7.85
C GLY A 353 16.91 31.08 -8.40
N GLY A 354 15.59 31.03 -8.54
CA GLY A 354 14.88 29.97 -9.23
C GLY A 354 15.26 29.90 -10.69
N VAL A 355 15.12 28.70 -11.27
CA VAL A 355 15.21 28.49 -12.71
C VAL A 355 13.87 27.90 -13.15
N SER A 356 13.12 28.73 -13.86
CA SER A 356 12.01 28.34 -14.71
C SER A 356 12.57 27.56 -15.90
N ALA A 357 12.05 26.36 -16.14
CA ALA A 357 12.24 25.66 -17.40
C ALA A 357 10.89 25.65 -18.12
N GLU A 358 10.76 26.53 -19.12
CA GLU A 358 9.71 26.47 -20.13
C GLU A 358 10.02 25.29 -21.06
N GLU A 359 9.37 24.16 -20.87
CA GLU A 359 9.37 23.07 -21.85
C GLU A 359 8.27 23.31 -22.89
N ARG A 360 8.66 23.96 -23.99
CA ARG A 360 8.05 23.72 -25.30
C ARG A 360 8.83 22.60 -25.97
N GLY A 361 8.21 21.44 -26.10
CA GLY A 361 8.75 20.33 -26.91
C GLY A 361 8.20 19.00 -26.43
N GLY A 362 7.33 18.38 -27.25
CA GLY A 362 6.70 17.10 -26.96
C GLY A 362 7.70 16.00 -26.61
N ALA A 363 7.46 15.36 -25.47
CA ALA A 363 8.12 14.12 -25.09
C ALA A 363 7.22 12.95 -25.54
N ASP A 364 7.58 12.34 -26.67
CA ASP A 364 6.86 11.19 -27.24
C ASP A 364 7.13 9.90 -26.44
N LEU A 365 6.03 9.20 -26.15
CA LEU A 365 5.91 7.98 -25.35
C LEU A 365 6.58 6.77 -26.02
N GLN A 366 7.90 6.63 -25.84
CA GLN A 366 8.59 5.34 -26.05
C GLN A 366 9.16 4.73 -24.78
N TYR A 367 8.88 5.40 -23.66
CA TYR A 367 9.14 4.91 -22.33
C TYR A 367 7.81 4.84 -21.60
N VAL A 368 7.59 3.77 -20.85
CA VAL A 368 6.52 3.77 -19.83
C VAL A 368 6.98 4.71 -18.73
N LEU A 369 6.65 6.00 -18.87
CA LEU A 369 6.58 6.90 -17.72
C LEU A 369 5.30 6.53 -16.98
N CYS A 370 5.43 5.97 -15.78
CA CYS A 370 4.31 5.99 -14.83
C CYS A 370 4.14 7.45 -14.36
N GLY A 371 3.40 8.22 -15.16
CA GLY A 371 3.07 9.62 -14.92
C GLY A 371 2.85 10.37 -16.24
N VAL A 372 1.60 10.73 -16.53
CA VAL A 372 1.21 11.54 -17.70
C VAL A 372 1.08 13.01 -17.24
N PRO A 373 1.45 14.01 -18.08
CA PRO A 373 1.46 15.41 -17.68
C PRO A 373 0.04 15.93 -17.42
N ALA A 374 -0.15 16.61 -16.29
CA ALA A 374 -1.35 17.43 -16.08
C ALA A 374 -1.24 18.70 -16.94
N GLY A 375 -2.15 18.85 -17.90
CA GLY A 375 -2.26 20.06 -18.72
C GLY A 375 -2.46 21.30 -17.87
N THR A 376 -1.61 22.31 -18.06
CA THR A 376 -1.81 23.64 -17.50
C THR A 376 -2.95 24.35 -18.23
N SER A 377 -4.06 24.56 -17.52
CA SER A 377 -5.13 25.48 -17.90
C SER A 377 -4.60 26.93 -17.89
N THR A 378 -4.30 27.49 -19.06
CA THR A 378 -4.12 28.94 -19.23
C THR A 378 -5.48 29.63 -19.20
N ARG A 379 -5.79 30.25 -18.06
CA ARG A 379 -6.87 31.23 -17.93
C ARG A 379 -6.44 32.51 -18.66
N LEU A 380 -7.10 32.80 -19.78
CA LEU A 380 -7.13 34.13 -20.37
C LEU A 380 -7.72 35.12 -19.35
N GLN A 381 -6.97 36.13 -18.95
CA GLN A 381 -7.51 37.39 -18.46
C GLN A 381 -7.06 38.48 -19.45
N GLY A 382 -8.04 39.25 -19.92
CA GLY A 382 -7.83 40.44 -20.74
C GLY A 382 -7.47 41.67 -19.94
#